data_AF-A0A8H8NTE0-F1
#
_entry.id   AF-A0A8H8NTE0-F1
#
_cell.length_a   1.000
_cell.length_b   1.000
_cell.length_c   1.000
_cell.angle_alpha   90.00
_cell.angle_beta   90.00
_cell.angle_gamma   90.00
#
_symmetry.space_group_name_H-M   'P 1'
#
loop_
_entity.id
_entity.type
_entity.pdbx_description
1 polymer ?
#
loop_
_entity_poly.entity_id
_entity_poly.type
_entity_poly.pdbx_seq_one_letter_code
_entity_poly.pdbx_strand_id
1 'polypeptide(L)'
;MKGLDTLLDLLANTKLEPTAQPLTDEIAVFTAASDGFNKANTNATVKESLQRLAPVVQKALENNLRVRGYVSTVITCPYDGATDPQRVRDVTKELVQMGCYEVSLGDTVGTGTPESMKRMLNEVVKDTKVELLAAHNHDTFGMGIANVMTAVEAGVRTVDSSVAGLGGCPYSPGATGNVATEDVVHALHGCGYQTGINLHELVRVGAWISKELKRDNSSRAGKAHLAKEVRGKGGREVKSLE
;
A
#
# COMPACT_ATOMS: atom_id res chain seq x y z
N MET A 1 -13.72 10.68 -18.56
CA MET A 1 -12.84 9.87 -17.68
C MET A 1 -11.71 10.77 -17.20
N LYS A 2 -12.06 11.90 -16.54
CA LYS A 2 -11.21 13.11 -16.51
C LYS A 2 -9.77 12.85 -16.09
N GLY A 3 -9.54 12.01 -15.06
CA GLY A 3 -8.19 11.69 -14.59
C GLY A 3 -7.32 11.00 -15.65
N LEU A 4 -7.83 9.95 -16.30
CA LEU A 4 -7.11 9.25 -17.37
C LEU A 4 -6.93 10.16 -18.59
N ASP A 5 -7.98 10.91 -18.96
CA ASP A 5 -7.91 11.86 -20.09
C ASP A 5 -6.80 12.91 -19.85
N THR A 6 -6.73 13.49 -18.65
CA THR A 6 -5.66 14.43 -18.26
C THR A 6 -4.27 13.80 -18.25
N LEU A 7 -4.14 12.54 -17.80
CA LEU A 7 -2.86 11.84 -17.86
C LEU A 7 -2.40 11.64 -19.31
N LEU A 8 -3.30 11.18 -20.19
CA LEU A 8 -2.98 10.96 -21.60
C LEU A 8 -2.56 12.28 -22.28
N ASP A 9 -3.25 13.38 -21.98
CA ASP A 9 -2.88 14.70 -22.45
C ASP A 9 -1.49 15.11 -21.93
N LEU A 10 -1.18 14.85 -20.65
CA LEU A 10 0.13 15.13 -20.07
C LEU A 10 1.23 14.31 -20.76
N LEU A 11 1.01 13.02 -20.98
CA LEU A 11 1.96 12.12 -21.65
C LEU A 11 2.21 12.54 -23.11
N ALA A 12 1.15 12.94 -23.83
CA ALA A 12 1.26 13.38 -25.22
C ALA A 12 2.01 14.72 -25.36
N ASN A 13 1.90 15.61 -24.38
CA ASN A 13 2.47 16.96 -24.44
C ASN A 13 3.81 17.11 -23.71
N THR A 14 4.23 16.11 -22.92
CA THR A 14 5.53 16.16 -22.24
C THR A 14 6.63 15.76 -23.21
N LYS A 15 7.52 16.72 -23.53
CA LYS A 15 8.75 16.43 -24.26
C LYS A 15 9.78 15.85 -23.30
N LEU A 16 10.11 14.58 -23.50
CA LEU A 16 11.16 13.88 -22.80
C LEU A 16 12.36 13.69 -23.74
N GLU A 17 13.56 13.68 -23.18
CA GLU A 17 14.76 13.32 -23.94
C GLU A 17 14.63 11.87 -24.46
N PRO A 18 15.22 11.51 -25.61
CA PRO A 18 15.02 10.18 -26.24
C PRO A 18 15.39 8.97 -25.36
N THR A 19 16.24 9.17 -24.36
CA THR A 19 16.69 8.15 -23.41
C THR A 19 15.93 8.17 -22.08
N ALA A 20 15.02 9.12 -21.89
CA ALA A 20 14.28 9.25 -20.65
C ALA A 20 13.16 8.22 -20.57
N GLN A 21 12.93 7.71 -19.36
CA GLN A 21 11.77 6.87 -19.07
C GLN A 21 10.48 7.70 -19.21
N PRO A 22 9.34 7.08 -19.58
CA PRO A 22 8.07 7.78 -19.57
C PRO A 22 7.77 8.30 -18.16
N LEU A 23 6.97 9.38 -18.06
CA LEU A 23 6.57 9.93 -16.76
C LEU A 23 5.88 8.89 -15.87
N THR A 24 5.09 8.02 -16.49
CA THR A 24 4.51 6.81 -15.92
C THR A 24 4.16 5.85 -17.05
N ASP A 25 4.11 4.56 -16.73
CA ASP A 25 3.60 3.49 -17.59
C ASP A 25 2.37 2.80 -16.96
N GLU A 26 1.82 3.37 -15.87
CA GLU A 26 0.82 2.72 -15.04
C GLU A 26 -0.22 3.70 -14.46
N ILE A 27 -1.44 3.21 -14.27
CA ILE A 27 -2.48 3.83 -13.45
C ILE A 27 -2.97 2.87 -12.36
N ALA A 28 -3.55 3.43 -11.31
CA ALA A 28 -4.27 2.67 -10.29
C ALA A 28 -5.78 2.98 -10.35
N VAL A 29 -6.60 1.93 -10.23
CA VAL A 29 -8.04 2.04 -10.03
C VAL A 29 -8.41 1.44 -8.68
N PHE A 30 -9.42 2.00 -8.02
CA PHE A 30 -9.81 1.56 -6.69
C PHE A 30 -11.31 1.36 -6.57
N THR A 31 -11.68 0.33 -5.82
CA THR A 31 -13.04 0.03 -5.38
C THR A 31 -12.98 -0.53 -3.96
N ALA A 32 -14.06 -1.14 -3.48
CA ALA A 32 -14.14 -1.74 -2.15
C ALA A 32 -14.88 -3.08 -2.17
N ALA A 33 -14.74 -3.86 -1.11
CA ALA A 33 -15.52 -5.08 -0.91
C ALA A 33 -16.91 -4.83 -0.27
N SER A 34 -17.21 -3.57 0.07
CA SER A 34 -18.43 -3.14 0.77
C SER A 34 -19.19 -2.05 0.01
N ASP A 35 -20.52 -2.21 -0.06
CA ASP A 35 -21.40 -1.22 -0.68
C ASP A 35 -21.53 0.06 0.16
N GLY A 36 -21.57 -0.04 1.48
CA GLY A 36 -21.59 1.12 2.37
C GLY A 36 -20.36 2.00 2.17
N PHE A 37 -19.17 1.40 2.10
CA PHE A 37 -17.93 2.15 1.84
C PHE A 37 -17.91 2.78 0.44
N ASN A 38 -18.27 2.03 -0.60
CA ASN A 38 -18.27 2.56 -1.95
C ASN A 38 -19.31 3.67 -2.14
N LYS A 39 -20.50 3.55 -1.52
CA LYS A 39 -21.52 4.61 -1.54
C LYS A 39 -21.04 5.86 -0.84
N ALA A 40 -20.42 5.74 0.35
CA ALA A 40 -19.89 6.89 1.07
C ALA A 40 -18.79 7.64 0.29
N ASN A 41 -17.97 6.93 -0.51
CA ASN A 41 -16.86 7.53 -1.23
C ASN A 41 -17.18 7.97 -2.67
N THR A 42 -18.08 7.26 -3.36
CA THR A 42 -18.31 7.44 -4.82
C THR A 42 -19.79 7.46 -5.22
N ASN A 43 -20.71 7.39 -4.25
CA ASN A 43 -22.16 7.31 -4.48
C ASN A 43 -22.55 6.18 -5.45
N ALA A 44 -21.88 5.03 -5.34
CA ALA A 44 -22.14 3.84 -6.15
C ALA A 44 -22.02 2.57 -5.30
N THR A 45 -22.72 1.51 -5.67
CA THR A 45 -22.46 0.15 -5.19
C THR A 45 -21.12 -0.37 -5.74
N VAL A 46 -20.64 -1.48 -5.20
CA VAL A 46 -19.47 -2.20 -5.73
C VAL A 46 -19.68 -2.61 -7.18
N LYS A 47 -20.86 -3.15 -7.52
CA LYS A 47 -21.21 -3.53 -8.89
C LYS A 47 -21.17 -2.34 -9.85
N GLU A 48 -21.79 -1.22 -9.47
CA GLU A 48 -21.79 0.00 -10.30
C GLU A 48 -20.38 0.60 -10.43
N SER A 49 -19.57 0.54 -9.36
CA SER A 49 -18.16 0.96 -9.39
C SER A 49 -17.37 0.14 -10.41
N LEU A 50 -17.46 -1.19 -10.36
CA LEU A 50 -16.81 -2.09 -11.33
C LEU A 50 -17.25 -1.80 -12.78
N GLN A 51 -18.56 -1.57 -13.01
CA GLN A 51 -19.07 -1.18 -14.32
C GLN A 51 -18.50 0.15 -14.82
N ARG A 52 -18.28 1.12 -13.93
CA ARG A 52 -17.66 2.42 -14.26
C ARG A 52 -16.15 2.30 -14.50
N LEU A 53 -15.49 1.35 -13.84
CA LEU A 53 -14.05 1.12 -14.00
C LEU A 53 -13.73 0.39 -15.31
N ALA A 54 -14.55 -0.56 -15.76
CA ALA A 54 -14.31 -1.34 -16.99
C ALA A 54 -13.88 -0.48 -18.20
N PRO A 55 -14.59 0.60 -18.61
CA PRO A 55 -14.16 1.43 -19.73
C PRO A 55 -12.87 2.22 -19.46
N VAL A 56 -12.55 2.54 -18.19
CA VAL A 56 -11.30 3.21 -17.81
C VAL A 56 -10.12 2.25 -17.98
N VAL A 57 -10.26 1.02 -17.48
CA VAL A 57 -9.23 -0.03 -17.61
C VAL A 57 -8.99 -0.32 -19.08
N GLN A 58 -10.05 -0.53 -19.87
CA GLN A 58 -9.94 -0.77 -21.30
C GLN A 58 -9.17 0.35 -22.00
N LYS A 59 -9.56 1.62 -21.79
CA LYS A 59 -8.89 2.76 -22.42
C LYS A 59 -7.42 2.88 -22.00
N ALA A 60 -7.09 2.59 -20.75
CA ALA A 60 -5.69 2.60 -20.29
C ALA A 60 -4.86 1.54 -21.00
N LEU A 61 -5.38 0.31 -21.11
CA LEU A 61 -4.72 -0.79 -21.82
C LEU A 61 -4.54 -0.49 -23.32
N GLU A 62 -5.54 0.11 -23.97
CA GLU A 62 -5.45 0.57 -25.38
C GLU A 62 -4.35 1.63 -25.59
N ASN A 63 -3.95 2.33 -24.53
CA ASN A 63 -2.85 3.31 -24.53
C ASN A 63 -1.54 2.75 -23.94
N ASN A 64 -1.42 1.41 -23.85
CA ASN A 64 -0.24 0.71 -23.32
C ASN A 64 0.11 1.05 -21.87
N LEU A 65 -0.88 1.45 -21.06
CA LEU A 65 -0.70 1.66 -19.63
C LEU A 65 -1.06 0.39 -18.86
N ARG A 66 -0.20 -0.01 -17.92
CA ARG A 66 -0.49 -1.06 -16.94
C ARG A 66 -1.55 -0.54 -15.96
N VAL A 67 -2.40 -1.44 -15.46
CA VAL A 67 -3.45 -1.07 -14.50
C VAL A 67 -3.31 -1.89 -13.23
N ARG A 68 -3.14 -1.22 -12.10
CA ARG A 68 -3.16 -1.82 -10.77
C ARG A 68 -4.53 -1.62 -10.13
N GLY A 69 -5.12 -2.70 -9.61
CA GLY A 69 -6.40 -2.67 -8.91
C GLY A 69 -6.23 -2.53 -7.41
N TYR A 70 -7.15 -1.84 -6.74
CA TYR A 70 -7.22 -1.75 -5.28
C TYR A 70 -8.60 -2.15 -4.78
N VAL A 71 -8.63 -3.04 -3.80
CA VAL A 71 -9.85 -3.41 -3.07
C VAL A 71 -9.73 -2.91 -1.64
N SER A 72 -10.51 -1.90 -1.29
CA SER A 72 -10.63 -1.40 0.08
C SER A 72 -11.49 -2.32 0.95
N THR A 73 -11.37 -2.15 2.26
CA THR A 73 -12.20 -2.79 3.30
C THR A 73 -12.23 -4.32 3.22
N VAL A 74 -11.08 -4.95 2.94
CA VAL A 74 -11.01 -6.42 2.73
C VAL A 74 -11.23 -7.25 4.00
N ILE A 75 -11.06 -6.64 5.18
CA ILE A 75 -11.31 -7.29 6.48
C ILE A 75 -12.52 -6.70 7.19
N THR A 76 -12.60 -5.37 7.26
CA THR A 76 -13.68 -4.65 7.93
C THR A 76 -13.99 -3.37 7.19
N CYS A 77 -15.27 -3.10 7.05
CA CYS A 77 -15.81 -1.83 6.61
C CYS A 77 -16.28 -1.00 7.82
N PRO A 78 -15.95 0.30 7.87
CA PRO A 78 -16.45 1.18 8.94
C PRO A 78 -17.97 1.44 8.89
N TYR A 79 -18.63 1.07 7.79
CA TYR A 79 -20.08 1.23 7.58
C TYR A 79 -20.85 -0.09 7.69
N ASP A 80 -20.34 -1.15 7.05
CA ASP A 80 -21.06 -2.44 6.93
C ASP A 80 -20.55 -3.48 7.94
N GLY A 81 -19.51 -3.18 8.71
CA GLY A 81 -18.92 -4.12 9.69
C GLY A 81 -17.97 -5.13 9.04
N ALA A 82 -17.98 -6.37 9.52
CA ALA A 82 -17.08 -7.41 9.03
C ALA A 82 -17.31 -7.71 7.54
N THR A 83 -16.23 -7.77 6.76
CA THR A 83 -16.29 -8.07 5.33
C THR A 83 -16.22 -9.58 5.11
N ASP A 84 -17.15 -10.12 4.33
CA ASP A 84 -17.11 -11.51 3.88
C ASP A 84 -15.96 -11.70 2.87
N PRO A 85 -14.99 -12.61 3.15
CA PRO A 85 -13.91 -12.94 2.22
C PRO A 85 -14.37 -13.32 0.81
N GLN A 86 -15.56 -13.90 0.64
CA GLN A 86 -16.07 -14.25 -0.69
C GLN A 86 -16.32 -13.00 -1.53
N ARG A 87 -16.81 -11.91 -0.92
CA ARG A 87 -16.95 -10.62 -1.63
C ARG A 87 -15.60 -10.07 -2.08
N VAL A 88 -14.56 -10.23 -1.26
CA VAL A 88 -13.19 -9.82 -1.63
C VAL A 88 -12.70 -10.63 -2.82
N ARG A 89 -12.88 -11.96 -2.79
CA ARG A 89 -12.54 -12.85 -3.91
C ARG A 89 -13.25 -12.45 -5.19
N ASP A 90 -14.55 -12.24 -5.14
CA ASP A 90 -15.36 -11.92 -6.32
C ASP A 90 -14.93 -10.58 -6.93
N VAL A 91 -14.72 -9.53 -6.12
CA VAL A 91 -14.24 -8.22 -6.61
C VAL A 91 -12.82 -8.31 -7.18
N THR A 92 -11.94 -9.06 -6.51
CA THR A 92 -10.56 -9.26 -6.96
C THR A 92 -10.53 -9.96 -8.32
N LYS A 93 -11.33 -11.01 -8.47
CA LYS A 93 -11.48 -11.75 -9.73
C LYS A 93 -11.95 -10.86 -10.86
N GLU A 94 -12.96 -10.02 -10.62
CA GLU A 94 -13.46 -9.06 -11.62
C GLU A 94 -12.36 -8.07 -12.06
N LEU A 95 -11.60 -7.51 -11.11
CA LEU A 95 -10.49 -6.60 -11.44
C LEU A 95 -9.40 -7.27 -12.29
N VAL A 96 -9.01 -8.51 -11.95
CA VAL A 96 -8.05 -9.30 -12.74
C VAL A 96 -8.62 -9.59 -14.13
N GLN A 97 -9.89 -9.98 -14.24
CA GLN A 97 -10.54 -10.25 -15.52
C GLN A 97 -10.68 -9.00 -16.40
N MET A 98 -10.79 -7.80 -15.81
CA MET A 98 -10.76 -6.53 -16.53
C MET A 98 -9.36 -6.21 -17.12
N GLY A 99 -8.31 -6.89 -16.67
CA GLY A 99 -6.94 -6.69 -17.13
C GLY A 99 -6.04 -5.97 -16.13
N CYS A 100 -6.43 -5.87 -14.85
CA CYS A 100 -5.50 -5.45 -13.82
C CYS A 100 -4.37 -6.48 -13.67
N TYR A 101 -3.12 -6.06 -13.74
CA TYR A 101 -1.97 -6.98 -13.66
C TYR A 101 -1.67 -7.40 -12.21
N GLU A 102 -2.07 -6.59 -11.24
CA GLU A 102 -1.94 -6.85 -9.81
C GLU A 102 -3.12 -6.20 -9.07
N VAL A 103 -3.61 -6.84 -8.01
CA VAL A 103 -4.66 -6.33 -7.13
C VAL A 103 -4.15 -6.23 -5.69
N SER A 104 -4.16 -5.01 -5.15
CA SER A 104 -3.79 -4.71 -3.77
C SER A 104 -5.01 -4.82 -2.83
N LEU A 105 -4.87 -5.68 -1.82
CA LEU A 105 -5.89 -6.02 -0.84
C LEU A 105 -5.71 -5.16 0.42
N GLY A 106 -6.61 -4.19 0.60
CA GLY A 106 -6.50 -3.13 1.60
C GLY A 106 -7.25 -3.39 2.91
N ASP A 107 -6.53 -3.59 4.01
CA ASP A 107 -7.06 -3.40 5.36
C ASP A 107 -7.12 -1.89 5.68
N THR A 108 -8.12 -1.23 5.12
CA THR A 108 -8.29 0.23 5.12
C THR A 108 -8.45 0.81 6.52
N VAL A 109 -9.06 0.06 7.45
CA VAL A 109 -9.27 0.52 8.82
C VAL A 109 -8.09 0.13 9.72
N GLY A 110 -7.37 -0.94 9.37
CA GLY A 110 -6.25 -1.46 10.16
C GLY A 110 -6.70 -2.35 11.32
N THR A 111 -7.91 -2.89 11.27
CA THR A 111 -8.49 -3.78 12.31
C THR A 111 -8.14 -5.24 12.10
N GLY A 112 -7.54 -5.58 10.96
CA GLY A 112 -7.19 -6.94 10.62
C GLY A 112 -6.21 -7.54 11.61
N THR A 113 -6.36 -8.82 11.82
CA THR A 113 -5.43 -9.69 12.57
C THR A 113 -4.81 -10.71 11.60
N PRO A 114 -3.69 -11.34 11.98
CA PRO A 114 -3.08 -12.40 11.18
C PRO A 114 -4.08 -13.48 10.75
N GLU A 115 -4.95 -13.90 11.67
CA GLU A 115 -5.93 -14.93 11.41
C GLU A 115 -7.04 -14.46 10.44
N SER A 116 -7.52 -13.22 10.54
CA SER A 116 -8.47 -12.69 9.54
C SER A 116 -7.81 -12.48 8.17
N MET A 117 -6.54 -12.04 8.13
CA MET A 117 -5.78 -11.87 6.90
C MET A 117 -5.59 -13.22 6.20
N LYS A 118 -5.19 -14.25 6.95
CA LYS A 118 -5.06 -15.62 6.45
C LYS A 118 -6.37 -16.16 5.88
N ARG A 119 -7.49 -15.99 6.59
CA ARG A 119 -8.82 -16.40 6.08
C ARG A 119 -9.19 -15.67 4.78
N MET A 120 -8.95 -14.36 4.73
CA MET A 120 -9.23 -13.56 3.54
C MET A 120 -8.38 -14.03 2.35
N LEU A 121 -7.07 -14.17 2.52
CA LEU A 121 -6.17 -14.64 1.47
C LEU A 121 -6.52 -16.05 0.99
N ASN A 122 -6.79 -16.98 1.91
CA ASN A 122 -7.21 -18.35 1.58
C ASN A 122 -8.49 -18.42 0.73
N GLU A 123 -9.39 -17.45 0.88
CA GLU A 123 -10.58 -17.35 0.04
C GLU A 123 -10.25 -16.77 -1.34
N VAL A 124 -9.49 -15.67 -1.39
CA VAL A 124 -9.12 -14.99 -2.64
C VAL A 124 -8.32 -15.89 -3.57
N VAL A 125 -7.40 -16.70 -3.02
CA VAL A 125 -6.53 -17.58 -3.83
C VAL A 125 -7.25 -18.77 -4.46
N LYS A 126 -8.54 -18.99 -4.14
CA LYS A 126 -9.34 -20.03 -4.83
C LYS A 126 -9.57 -19.70 -6.31
N ASP A 127 -9.67 -18.41 -6.62
CA ASP A 127 -10.01 -17.92 -7.97
C ASP A 127 -8.92 -17.02 -8.58
N THR A 128 -7.95 -16.56 -7.78
CA THR A 128 -6.88 -15.65 -8.22
C THR A 128 -5.51 -16.19 -7.83
N LYS A 129 -4.55 -16.15 -8.76
CA LYS A 129 -3.16 -16.52 -8.49
C LYS A 129 -2.54 -15.56 -7.47
N VAL A 130 -1.83 -16.08 -6.46
CA VAL A 130 -1.24 -15.27 -5.38
C VAL A 130 -0.22 -14.26 -5.90
N GLU A 131 0.44 -14.56 -7.01
CA GLU A 131 1.42 -13.69 -7.67
C GLU A 131 0.79 -12.41 -8.26
N LEU A 132 -0.54 -12.39 -8.43
CA LEU A 132 -1.29 -11.20 -8.86
C LEU A 132 -1.81 -10.39 -7.67
N LEU A 133 -1.46 -10.75 -6.43
CA LEU A 133 -1.95 -10.10 -5.23
C LEU A 133 -0.86 -9.26 -4.57
N ALA A 134 -1.27 -8.14 -4.00
CA ALA A 134 -0.49 -7.33 -3.09
C ALA A 134 -1.22 -7.12 -1.77
N ALA A 135 -0.47 -6.81 -0.72
CA ALA A 135 -1.02 -6.51 0.60
C ALA A 135 -0.87 -5.02 0.92
N HIS A 136 -1.96 -4.39 1.35
CA HIS A 136 -1.97 -3.00 1.81
C HIS A 136 -2.56 -2.94 3.22
N ASN A 137 -1.71 -2.71 4.22
CA ASN A 137 -2.14 -2.75 5.62
C ASN A 137 -1.94 -1.40 6.29
N HIS A 138 -3.00 -0.91 6.92
CA HIS A 138 -2.89 0.17 7.89
C HIS A 138 -2.48 -0.37 9.26
N ASP A 139 -1.75 0.44 10.03
CA ASP A 139 -1.23 0.07 11.36
C ASP A 139 -2.03 0.73 12.49
N THR A 140 -3.29 1.08 12.24
CA THR A 140 -4.19 1.79 13.19
C THR A 140 -4.24 1.10 14.56
N PHE A 141 -4.34 -0.23 14.57
CA PHE A 141 -4.41 -1.03 15.79
C PHE A 141 -3.12 -1.82 16.07
N GLY A 142 -2.00 -1.42 15.45
CA GLY A 142 -0.70 -2.06 15.67
C GLY A 142 -0.53 -3.45 15.05
N MET A 143 -1.39 -3.81 14.10
CA MET A 143 -1.39 -5.13 13.45
C MET A 143 -0.73 -5.12 12.06
N GLY A 144 -0.33 -3.96 11.53
CA GLY A 144 0.09 -3.80 10.14
C GLY A 144 1.27 -4.70 9.77
N ILE A 145 2.32 -4.74 10.59
CA ILE A 145 3.48 -5.61 10.35
C ILE A 145 3.12 -7.09 10.45
N ALA A 146 2.30 -7.48 11.44
CA ALA A 146 1.89 -8.87 11.60
C ALA A 146 1.07 -9.37 10.40
N ASN A 147 0.18 -8.52 9.88
CA ASN A 147 -0.62 -8.82 8.69
C ASN A 147 0.23 -8.84 7.41
N VAL A 148 1.23 -7.96 7.29
CA VAL A 148 2.21 -8.01 6.20
C VAL A 148 2.97 -9.33 6.20
N MET A 149 3.52 -9.75 7.35
CA MET A 149 4.24 -11.02 7.45
C MET A 149 3.34 -12.21 7.12
N THR A 150 2.08 -12.19 7.58
CA THR A 150 1.08 -13.21 7.24
C THR A 150 0.86 -13.31 5.72
N ALA A 151 0.73 -12.17 5.03
CA ALA A 151 0.55 -12.16 3.58
C ALA A 151 1.79 -12.69 2.85
N VAL A 152 2.99 -12.29 3.29
CA VAL A 152 4.26 -12.74 2.69
C VAL A 152 4.46 -14.25 2.88
N GLU A 153 4.15 -14.78 4.07
CA GLU A 153 4.16 -16.22 4.34
C GLU A 153 3.15 -17.00 3.48
N ALA A 154 2.02 -16.39 3.15
CA ALA A 154 1.02 -16.95 2.24
C ALA A 154 1.42 -16.89 0.75
N GLY A 155 2.56 -16.30 0.42
CA GLY A 155 3.08 -16.24 -0.96
C GLY A 155 3.00 -14.87 -1.63
N VAL A 156 2.38 -13.87 -1.00
CA VAL A 156 2.33 -12.49 -1.52
C VAL A 156 3.76 -11.92 -1.59
N ARG A 157 4.09 -11.20 -2.67
CA ARG A 157 5.43 -10.62 -2.88
C ARG A 157 5.45 -9.10 -3.04
N THR A 158 4.29 -8.47 -3.14
CA THR A 158 4.16 -7.02 -3.20
C THR A 158 3.44 -6.51 -1.95
N VAL A 159 4.04 -5.52 -1.28
CA VAL A 159 3.49 -4.93 -0.04
C VAL A 159 3.51 -3.41 -0.19
N ASP A 160 2.34 -2.82 -0.04
CA ASP A 160 2.20 -1.37 0.03
C ASP A 160 2.50 -0.89 1.45
N SER A 161 3.25 0.20 1.55
CA SER A 161 3.63 0.84 2.80
C SER A 161 3.89 2.33 2.56
N SER A 162 4.12 3.10 3.62
CA SER A 162 4.45 4.52 3.47
C SER A 162 5.66 4.91 4.31
N VAL A 163 6.58 5.67 3.71
CA VAL A 163 7.80 6.14 4.38
C VAL A 163 7.45 6.89 5.66
N ALA A 164 8.19 6.67 6.74
CA ALA A 164 7.94 7.24 8.07
C ALA A 164 6.52 7.01 8.62
N GLY A 165 5.77 6.05 8.07
CA GLY A 165 4.35 5.83 8.39
C GLY A 165 3.48 7.03 7.98
N LEU A 166 3.76 7.64 6.83
CA LEU A 166 2.92 8.71 6.28
C LEU A 166 1.52 8.19 5.95
N GLY A 167 0.56 9.11 6.05
CA GLY A 167 -0.87 8.78 6.10
C GLY A 167 -1.43 9.01 7.50
N GLY A 168 -2.68 8.59 7.67
CA GLY A 168 -3.50 8.97 8.82
C GLY A 168 -3.97 10.42 8.69
N CYS A 169 -5.16 10.70 9.23
CA CYS A 169 -5.68 12.05 9.25
C CYS A 169 -5.32 12.68 10.61
N PRO A 170 -4.59 13.81 10.67
CA PRO A 170 -4.35 14.51 11.94
C PRO A 170 -5.65 14.96 12.62
N TYR A 171 -6.76 15.02 11.88
CA TYR A 171 -8.11 15.34 12.36
C TYR A 171 -8.98 14.11 12.68
N SER A 172 -8.46 12.88 12.53
CA SER A 172 -9.15 11.64 12.93
C SER A 172 -8.36 10.99 14.07
N PRO A 173 -8.67 11.31 15.34
CA PRO A 173 -7.95 10.80 16.49
C PRO A 173 -7.92 9.27 16.49
N GLY A 174 -6.72 8.68 16.40
CA GLY A 174 -6.51 7.24 16.47
C GLY A 174 -6.11 6.55 15.17
N ALA A 175 -6.28 7.18 14.00
CA ALA A 175 -5.85 6.61 12.72
C ALA A 175 -4.35 6.85 12.46
N THR A 176 -3.48 5.89 12.78
CA THR A 176 -2.03 5.99 12.50
C THR A 176 -1.70 5.93 11.00
N GLY A 177 -2.60 5.36 10.19
CA GLY A 177 -2.48 5.31 8.72
C GLY A 177 -1.75 4.07 8.23
N ASN A 178 -0.98 4.21 7.15
CA ASN A 178 -0.26 3.11 6.52
C ASN A 178 0.82 2.53 7.45
N VAL A 179 1.11 1.24 7.29
CA VAL A 179 2.30 0.64 7.88
C VAL A 179 3.57 1.34 7.36
N ALA A 180 4.52 1.60 8.26
CA ALA A 180 5.75 2.32 7.91
C ALA A 180 6.68 1.45 7.05
N THR A 181 7.20 1.99 5.95
CA THR A 181 8.08 1.24 5.03
C THR A 181 9.35 0.75 5.74
N GLU A 182 9.94 1.55 6.62
CA GLU A 182 11.13 1.18 7.39
C GLU A 182 10.84 0.00 8.33
N ASP A 183 9.66 -0.04 8.96
CA ASP A 183 9.24 -1.13 9.84
C ASP A 183 9.05 -2.43 9.03
N VAL A 184 8.43 -2.33 7.84
CA VAL A 184 8.27 -3.46 6.91
C VAL A 184 9.61 -3.99 6.44
N VAL A 185 10.48 -3.13 5.92
CA VAL A 185 11.81 -3.52 5.41
C VAL A 185 12.66 -4.12 6.52
N HIS A 186 12.62 -3.54 7.72
CA HIS A 186 13.32 -4.08 8.88
C HIS A 186 12.85 -5.50 9.23
N ALA A 187 11.54 -5.74 9.28
CA ALA A 187 10.98 -7.06 9.55
C ALA A 187 11.35 -8.08 8.46
N LEU A 188 11.17 -7.70 7.18
CA LEU A 188 11.49 -8.56 6.04
C LEU A 188 12.97 -8.95 6.01
N HIS A 189 13.89 -7.98 6.15
CA HIS A 189 15.32 -8.26 6.20
C HIS A 189 15.68 -9.14 7.41
N GLY A 190 15.09 -8.87 8.58
CA GLY A 190 15.30 -9.68 9.79
C GLY A 190 14.84 -11.14 9.63
N CYS A 191 13.84 -11.38 8.79
CA CYS A 191 13.35 -12.71 8.43
C CYS A 191 14.04 -13.32 7.19
N GLY A 192 15.07 -12.67 6.64
CA GLY A 192 15.85 -13.19 5.52
C GLY A 192 15.27 -12.91 4.12
N TYR A 193 14.20 -12.11 4.01
CA TYR A 193 13.66 -11.69 2.72
C TYR A 193 14.52 -10.59 2.10
N GLN A 194 14.66 -10.64 0.77
CA GLN A 194 15.36 -9.62 -0.01
C GLN A 194 14.35 -8.63 -0.58
N THR A 195 14.61 -7.33 -0.38
CA THR A 195 13.76 -6.25 -0.92
C THR A 195 14.48 -5.36 -1.93
N GLY A 196 15.81 -5.45 -2.01
CA GLY A 196 16.64 -4.53 -2.80
C GLY A 196 16.72 -3.10 -2.24
N ILE A 197 16.07 -2.80 -1.11
CA ILE A 197 16.04 -1.48 -0.49
C ILE A 197 17.19 -1.32 0.50
N ASN A 198 17.91 -0.20 0.42
CA ASN A 198 18.87 0.19 1.45
C ASN A 198 18.12 0.82 2.64
N LEU A 199 18.04 0.09 3.75
CA LEU A 199 17.32 0.55 4.95
C LEU A 199 17.90 1.84 5.54
N HIS A 200 19.22 2.03 5.53
CA HIS A 200 19.84 3.25 6.08
C HIS A 200 19.45 4.51 5.29
N GLU A 201 19.49 4.43 3.95
CA GLU A 201 19.08 5.56 3.11
C GLU A 201 17.58 5.83 3.25
N LEU A 202 16.74 4.78 3.29
CA LEU A 202 15.31 4.92 3.52
C LEU A 202 14.99 5.63 4.85
N VAL A 203 15.69 5.25 5.93
CA VAL A 203 15.53 5.85 7.25
C VAL A 203 15.86 7.35 7.25
N ARG A 204 16.88 7.77 6.48
CA ARG A 204 17.21 9.19 6.32
C ARG A 204 16.13 9.95 5.54
N VAL A 205 15.56 9.35 4.49
CA VAL A 205 14.43 9.92 3.75
C VAL A 205 13.23 10.10 4.69
N GLY A 206 12.92 9.09 5.52
CA GLY A 206 11.86 9.18 6.53
C GLY A 206 12.09 10.31 7.53
N ALA A 207 13.31 10.47 8.04
CA ALA A 207 13.66 11.59 8.92
C ALA A 207 13.47 12.95 8.23
N TRP A 208 13.93 13.06 6.99
CA TRP A 208 13.82 14.29 6.20
C TRP A 208 12.36 14.68 5.97
N ILE A 209 11.52 13.78 5.44
CA ILE A 209 10.13 14.12 5.11
C ILE A 209 9.30 14.43 6.35
N SER A 210 9.54 13.74 7.48
CA SER A 210 8.92 14.07 8.77
C SER A 210 9.26 15.50 9.21
N LYS A 211 10.52 15.92 9.04
CA LYS A 211 10.95 17.30 9.36
C LYS A 211 10.28 18.33 8.44
N GLU A 212 10.25 18.10 7.13
CA GLU A 212 9.61 19.01 6.16
C GLU A 212 8.12 19.20 6.45
N LEU A 213 7.43 18.11 6.79
CA LEU A 213 6.01 18.12 7.13
C LEU A 213 5.73 18.54 8.58
N LYS A 214 6.77 18.85 9.36
CA LYS A 214 6.68 19.21 10.79
C LYS A 214 5.83 18.23 11.60
N ARG A 215 6.03 16.93 11.36
CA ARG A 215 5.34 15.84 12.05
C ARG A 215 6.35 14.83 12.60
N ASP A 216 5.91 14.07 13.60
CA ASP A 216 6.71 12.98 14.11
C ASP A 216 6.83 11.83 13.09
N ASN A 217 7.97 11.14 13.14
CA ASN A 217 8.18 9.90 12.41
C ASN A 217 7.47 8.75 13.16
N SER A 218 6.50 8.12 12.50
CA SER A 218 5.72 7.01 13.05
C SER A 218 6.47 5.67 13.02
N SER A 219 7.51 5.54 12.19
CA SER A 219 8.32 4.31 12.12
C SER A 219 9.09 4.05 13.43
N ARG A 220 8.84 2.90 14.04
CA ARG A 220 9.58 2.45 15.24
C ARG A 220 11.00 2.03 14.88
N ALA A 221 11.16 1.25 13.80
CA ALA A 221 12.47 0.82 13.32
C ALA A 221 13.31 2.02 12.85
N GLY A 222 12.72 2.94 12.10
CA GLY A 222 13.39 4.12 11.59
C GLY A 222 13.94 5.02 12.71
N LYS A 223 13.13 5.29 13.75
CA LYS A 223 13.61 6.02 14.94
C LYS A 223 14.77 5.30 15.63
N ALA A 224 14.70 3.98 15.78
CA ALA A 224 15.77 3.20 16.41
C ALA A 224 17.07 3.23 15.60
N HIS A 225 16.99 3.10 14.27
CA HIS A 225 18.15 3.19 13.37
C HIS A 225 18.77 4.59 13.38
N LEU A 226 17.97 5.66 13.34
CA LEU A 226 18.49 7.04 13.47
C LEU A 226 19.24 7.25 14.78
N ALA A 227 18.66 6.80 15.90
CA ALA A 227 19.30 6.92 17.21
C ALA A 227 20.65 6.19 17.26
N LYS A 228 20.76 5.02 16.62
CA LYS A 228 22.01 4.27 16.49
C LYS A 228 23.05 5.02 15.66
N GLU A 229 22.65 5.66 14.56
CA GLU A 229 23.55 6.47 13.72
C GLU A 229 24.12 7.67 14.49
N VAL A 230 23.29 8.36 15.28
CA VAL A 230 23.72 9.50 16.11
C VAL A 230 24.73 9.05 17.18
N ARG A 231 24.46 7.94 17.88
CA ARG A 231 25.38 7.37 18.88
C ARG A 231 26.70 6.92 18.25
N GLY A 232 26.65 6.29 17.08
CA GLY A 232 27.85 5.86 16.35
C GLY A 232 28.76 7.01 15.90
N LYS A 233 28.18 8.19 15.64
CA LYS A 233 28.93 9.42 15.33
C LYS A 233 29.45 10.14 16.58
N GLY A 234 28.74 10.06 17.71
CA GLY A 234 29.15 10.67 18.99
C GLY A 234 30.07 9.82 19.88
N GLY A 235 30.26 8.53 19.59
CA GLY A 235 31.07 7.60 20.40
C GLY A 235 32.58 7.59 20.13
N ARG A 236 33.11 8.46 19.26
CA ARG A 236 34.55 8.59 18.98
C ARG A 236 35.24 9.75 19.70
N GLU A 237 34.60 10.35 20.71
CA GLU A 237 35.26 11.24 21.66
C GLU A 237 35.13 10.69 23.08
N VAL A 238 35.79 9.56 23.35
CA VAL A 238 36.26 9.26 24.71
C VAL A 238 37.76 9.53 24.69
N LYS A 239 38.13 10.78 25.00
CA LYS A 239 39.50 11.12 25.36
C LYS A 239 39.84 10.33 26.61
N SER A 240 40.71 9.33 26.44
CA SER A 240 41.64 8.92 27.48
C SER A 240 42.48 10.14 27.85
N LEU A 241 42.22 10.73 29.02
CA LEU A 241 43.21 11.52 29.73
C LEU A 241 43.08 11.18 31.21
N GLU A 242 44.24 10.86 31.75
CA GLU A 242 44.61 10.49 33.12
C GLU A 242 44.12 11.48 34.18
#